data_AF-D9VUE6-F1
#
_entry.id   AF-D9VUE6-F1
#
_cell.length_a   1.000
_cell.length_b   1.000
_cell.length_c   1.000
_cell.angle_alpha   90.00
_cell.angle_beta   90.00
_cell.angle_gamma   90.00
#
_symmetry.space_group_name_H-M   'P 1'
#
loop_
_entity.id
_entity.type
_entity.pdbx_description
1 polymer ?
#
loop_
_entity_poly.entity_id
_entity_poly.type
_entity_poly.pdbx_seq_one_letter_code
_entity_poly.pdbx_strand_id
1 'polypeptide(L)'
;MRDLAGGFRYLLAGQRWVFRNGRWLGFGLLPGLVALALYAAALVGLLYGADDFVRWATPFASDWSSGWLKLFRGFLTAVVVSLGLFLSVITFTAVTLLVGQPFYESLSEQVDRTEGGDVPESGRSFWEDLWISARDSVRLLVRVMLYGILLFALGFIPVIGQTVVPAIGFCVSGFFLTQELTSVALQRRRVDLAEQLVLLRARRAQALGFGVPLVLAFLIPFVAVFLMPGAVAGATLMARELVGADSSEGGSEDEPDGDDGHGGQQYGQGPAAQGPYGQQYGQSQGQGPYGQAPQGQAPYGQAPQGQAPSPYAQGSNPYGQSYGQAPNPYGQG
;
A
#
# COMPACT_ATOMS: atom_id res chain seq x y z
N MET A 1 25.70 1.37 7.54
CA MET A 1 25.01 1.84 8.77
C MET A 1 24.07 3.02 8.52
N ARG A 2 24.42 3.98 7.66
CA ARG A 2 23.53 5.12 7.31
C ARG A 2 22.14 4.67 6.80
N ASP A 3 22.08 3.63 5.98
CA ASP A 3 20.80 3.15 5.42
C ASP A 3 19.90 2.46 6.46
N LEU A 4 20.48 1.69 7.38
CA LEU A 4 19.76 1.10 8.53
C LEU A 4 19.15 2.20 9.41
N ALA A 5 19.93 3.24 9.70
CA ALA A 5 19.44 4.40 10.44
C ALA A 5 18.36 5.16 9.66
N GLY A 6 18.49 5.26 8.33
CA GLY A 6 17.47 5.81 7.44
C GLY A 6 16.13 5.08 7.56
N GLY A 7 16.14 3.75 7.48
CA GLY A 7 14.95 2.92 7.65
C GLY A 7 14.25 3.12 9.00
N PHE A 8 15.03 3.13 10.08
CA PHE A 8 14.47 3.38 11.41
C PHE A 8 13.89 4.80 11.54
N ARG A 9 14.48 5.78 10.86
CA ARG A 9 13.99 7.15 10.82
C ARG A 9 12.62 7.25 10.16
N TYR A 10 12.32 6.43 9.16
CA TYR A 10 10.99 6.33 8.54
C TYR A 10 9.93 5.80 9.51
N LEU A 11 10.29 4.80 10.32
CA LEU A 11 9.40 4.29 11.37
C LEU A 11 9.06 5.42 12.36
N LEU A 12 10.06 6.15 12.85
CA LEU A 12 9.85 7.28 13.76
C LEU A 12 9.07 8.43 13.11
N ALA A 13 9.35 8.74 11.84
CA ALA A 13 8.64 9.77 11.09
C ALA A 13 7.16 9.42 10.92
N GLY A 14 6.85 8.16 10.60
CA GLY A 14 5.48 7.66 10.49
C GLY A 14 4.72 7.74 11.83
N GLN A 15 5.35 7.31 12.93
CA GLN A 15 4.77 7.47 14.27
C GLN A 15 4.50 8.94 14.58
N ARG A 16 5.51 9.81 14.38
CA ARG A 16 5.37 11.26 14.64
C ARG A 16 4.28 11.89 13.80
N TRP A 17 4.14 11.50 12.53
CA TRP A 17 3.10 11.99 11.64
C TRP A 17 1.72 11.62 12.20
N VAL A 18 1.52 10.37 12.61
CA VAL A 18 0.23 9.91 13.14
C VAL A 18 -0.12 10.58 14.47
N PHE A 19 0.84 10.72 15.40
CA PHE A 19 0.60 11.42 16.67
C PHE A 19 0.31 12.92 16.48
N ARG A 20 0.95 13.58 15.50
CA ARG A 20 0.62 14.97 15.15
C ARG A 20 -0.75 15.09 14.49
N ASN A 21 -1.20 14.03 13.82
CA ASN A 21 -2.48 13.93 13.13
C ASN A 21 -3.44 13.01 13.88
N GLY A 22 -3.80 13.35 15.13
CA GLY A 22 -4.56 12.45 16.03
C GLY A 22 -5.88 11.88 15.47
N ARG A 23 -6.53 12.58 14.52
CA ARG A 23 -7.70 12.05 13.80
C ARG A 23 -7.36 10.79 12.99
N TRP A 24 -6.18 10.76 12.37
CA TRP A 24 -5.69 9.65 11.55
C TRP A 24 -5.14 8.50 12.40
N LEU A 25 -4.66 8.79 13.61
CA LEU A 25 -4.41 7.75 14.62
C LEU A 25 -5.70 7.01 14.96
N GLY A 26 -6.76 7.75 15.30
CA GLY A 26 -8.08 7.16 15.58
C GLY A 26 -8.64 6.38 14.38
N PHE A 27 -8.53 6.93 13.17
CA PHE A 27 -8.98 6.27 11.95
C PHE A 27 -8.23 4.95 11.66
N GLY A 28 -6.91 4.91 11.85
CA GLY A 28 -6.12 3.68 11.70
C GLY A 28 -6.41 2.64 12.78
N LEU A 29 -6.85 3.05 13.97
CA LEU A 29 -7.25 2.15 15.07
C LEU A 29 -8.68 1.61 14.92
N LEU A 30 -9.52 2.33 14.20
CA LEU A 30 -10.95 2.05 14.03
C LEU A 30 -11.27 0.60 13.61
N PRO A 31 -10.65 0.01 12.57
CA PRO A 31 -10.97 -1.35 12.16
C PRO A 31 -10.73 -2.38 13.27
N GLY A 32 -9.62 -2.24 14.01
CA GLY A 32 -9.32 -3.10 15.15
C GLY A 32 -10.30 -2.92 16.30
N LEU A 33 -10.71 -1.68 16.59
CA LEU A 33 -11.71 -1.39 17.62
C LEU A 33 -13.10 -1.91 17.27
N VAL A 34 -13.51 -1.78 16.00
CA VAL A 34 -14.78 -2.31 15.52
C VAL A 34 -14.79 -3.83 15.61
N ALA A 35 -13.75 -4.50 15.10
CA ALA A 35 -13.64 -5.95 15.22
C ALA A 35 -13.63 -6.39 16.69
N LEU A 36 -12.88 -5.70 17.55
CA LEU A 36 -12.83 -6.01 18.98
C LEU A 36 -14.22 -5.88 19.63
N ALA A 37 -14.95 -4.80 19.36
CA ALA A 37 -16.29 -4.58 19.89
C ALA A 37 -17.27 -5.65 19.40
N LEU A 38 -17.23 -6.00 18.11
CA LEU A 38 -18.08 -7.04 17.53
C LEU A 38 -17.83 -8.41 18.17
N TYR A 39 -16.56 -8.81 18.30
CA TYR A 39 -16.22 -10.08 18.92
C TYR A 39 -16.45 -10.11 20.42
N ALA A 40 -16.22 -8.99 21.12
CA ALA A 40 -16.60 -8.87 22.53
C ALA A 40 -18.10 -9.06 22.71
N ALA A 41 -18.94 -8.40 21.89
CA ALA A 41 -20.39 -8.57 21.93
C ALA A 41 -20.80 -10.01 21.60
N ALA A 42 -20.19 -10.64 20.59
CA ALA A 42 -20.46 -12.03 20.21
C ALA A 42 -20.09 -13.01 21.34
N LEU A 43 -18.93 -12.83 21.98
CA LEU A 43 -18.48 -13.66 23.11
C LEU A 43 -19.35 -13.45 24.35
N VAL A 44 -19.75 -12.21 24.64
CA VAL A 44 -20.70 -11.92 25.73
C VAL A 44 -22.04 -12.61 25.45
N GLY A 45 -22.57 -12.48 24.23
CA GLY A 45 -23.79 -13.17 23.81
C GLY A 45 -23.67 -14.69 23.90
N LEU A 46 -22.53 -15.25 23.51
CA LEU A 46 -22.23 -16.68 23.65
C LEU A 46 -22.24 -17.10 25.13
N LEU A 47 -21.56 -16.37 26.00
CA LEU A 47 -21.48 -16.72 27.43
C LEU A 47 -22.85 -16.67 28.12
N TYR A 48 -23.68 -15.68 27.80
CA TYR A 48 -25.04 -15.60 28.34
C TYR A 48 -26.01 -16.59 27.69
N GLY A 49 -25.84 -16.90 26.39
CA GLY A 49 -26.74 -17.73 25.61
C GLY A 49 -26.38 -19.22 25.54
N ALA A 50 -25.16 -19.61 25.94
CA ALA A 50 -24.68 -20.99 25.76
C ALA A 50 -25.52 -22.01 26.55
N ASP A 51 -25.92 -21.68 27.78
CA ASP A 51 -26.76 -22.58 28.57
C ASP A 51 -28.14 -22.80 27.94
N ASP A 52 -28.77 -21.74 27.43
CA ASP A 52 -30.07 -21.83 26.78
C ASP A 52 -29.97 -22.55 25.43
N PHE A 53 -28.90 -22.31 24.67
CA PHE A 53 -28.60 -23.04 23.45
C PHE A 53 -28.42 -24.54 23.72
N VAL A 54 -27.65 -24.92 24.73
CA VAL A 54 -27.44 -26.33 25.11
C VAL A 54 -28.73 -26.96 25.59
N ARG A 55 -29.56 -26.26 26.37
CA ARG A 55 -30.89 -26.75 26.78
C ARG A 55 -31.79 -27.00 25.58
N TRP A 56 -31.84 -26.03 24.65
CA TRP A 56 -32.61 -26.14 23.42
C TRP A 56 -32.13 -27.29 22.53
N ALA A 57 -30.82 -27.52 22.45
CA ALA A 57 -30.22 -28.59 21.65
C ALA A 57 -30.33 -29.99 22.30
N THR A 58 -30.65 -30.07 23.60
CA THR A 58 -30.72 -31.34 24.36
C THR A 58 -32.10 -31.62 24.97
N PRO A 59 -33.20 -31.57 24.19
CA PRO A 59 -34.54 -31.86 24.72
C PRO A 59 -34.65 -33.34 25.13
N PHE A 60 -33.99 -34.25 24.41
CA PHE A 60 -33.97 -35.69 24.71
C PHE A 60 -33.37 -36.05 26.07
N ALA A 61 -32.58 -35.16 26.68
CA ALA A 61 -31.95 -35.38 27.97
C ALA A 61 -32.78 -34.84 29.14
N SER A 62 -33.97 -34.27 28.89
CA SER A 62 -34.81 -33.64 29.93
C SER A 62 -35.17 -34.58 31.07
N ASP A 63 -35.33 -35.87 30.77
CA ASP A 63 -35.85 -36.86 31.71
C ASP A 63 -34.74 -37.56 32.51
N TRP A 64 -33.49 -37.14 32.31
CA TRP A 64 -32.34 -37.72 32.99
C TRP A 64 -32.29 -37.29 34.46
N SER A 65 -31.68 -38.13 35.29
CA SER A 65 -31.43 -37.77 36.70
C SER A 65 -30.66 -36.43 36.80
N SER A 66 -31.04 -35.61 37.79
CA SER A 66 -30.59 -34.22 37.90
C SER A 66 -29.06 -34.04 37.97
N GLY A 67 -28.34 -35.01 38.56
CA GLY A 67 -26.88 -35.01 38.62
C GLY A 67 -26.22 -35.21 37.26
N TRP A 68 -26.62 -36.29 36.55
CA TRP A 68 -26.10 -36.60 35.22
C TRP A 68 -26.47 -35.52 34.18
N LEU A 69 -27.68 -34.96 34.28
CA LEU A 69 -28.13 -33.89 33.40
C LEU A 69 -27.28 -32.62 33.54
N LYS A 70 -27.01 -32.18 34.78
CA LYS A 70 -26.17 -31.00 35.05
C LYS A 70 -24.74 -31.21 34.55
N LEU A 71 -24.17 -32.39 34.80
CA LEU A 71 -22.81 -32.70 34.36
C LEU A 71 -22.70 -32.70 32.83
N PHE A 72 -23.64 -33.37 32.16
CA PHE A 72 -23.68 -33.44 30.70
C PHE A 72 -23.88 -32.06 30.04
N ARG A 73 -24.88 -31.29 30.49
CA ARG A 73 -25.13 -29.95 29.95
C ARG A 73 -23.99 -28.98 30.28
N GLY A 74 -23.42 -29.04 31.48
CA GLY A 74 -22.26 -28.22 31.84
C GLY A 74 -21.04 -28.51 30.96
N PHE A 75 -20.77 -29.79 30.66
CA PHE A 75 -19.73 -30.19 29.72
C PHE A 75 -20.00 -29.64 28.31
N LEU A 76 -21.23 -29.79 27.80
CA LEU A 76 -21.60 -29.24 26.49
C LEU A 76 -21.49 -27.72 26.43
N THR A 77 -21.92 -26.99 27.48
CA THR A 77 -21.74 -25.54 27.58
C THR A 77 -20.25 -25.19 27.50
N ALA A 78 -19.39 -25.89 28.25
CA ALA A 78 -17.95 -25.67 28.21
C ALA A 78 -17.36 -25.91 26.80
N VAL A 79 -17.80 -26.95 26.10
CA VAL A 79 -17.38 -27.24 24.72
C VAL A 79 -17.84 -26.13 23.76
N VAL A 80 -19.09 -25.70 23.85
CA VAL A 80 -19.65 -24.62 23.01
C VAL A 80 -18.90 -23.32 23.22
N VAL A 81 -18.65 -22.94 24.48
CA VAL A 81 -17.87 -21.74 24.82
C VAL A 81 -16.44 -21.86 24.31
N SER A 82 -15.79 -23.01 24.50
CA SER A 82 -14.40 -23.24 24.06
C SER A 82 -14.28 -23.17 22.54
N LEU A 83 -15.21 -23.80 21.81
CA LEU A 83 -15.24 -23.77 20.36
C LEU A 83 -15.55 -22.37 19.84
N GLY A 84 -16.49 -21.66 20.45
CA GLY A 84 -16.82 -20.28 20.08
C GLY A 84 -15.67 -19.32 20.36
N LEU A 85 -14.92 -19.50 21.45
CA LEU A 85 -13.70 -18.75 21.75
C LEU A 85 -12.61 -19.04 20.70
N PHE A 86 -12.37 -20.31 20.40
CA PHE A 86 -11.39 -20.73 19.40
C PHE A 86 -11.71 -20.17 18.01
N LEU A 87 -12.97 -20.31 17.57
CA LEU A 87 -13.44 -19.72 16.32
C LEU A 87 -13.32 -18.19 16.34
N SER A 88 -13.61 -17.56 17.48
CA SER A 88 -13.45 -16.12 17.64
C SER A 88 -12.00 -15.68 17.43
N VAL A 89 -11.03 -16.37 18.02
CA VAL A 89 -9.60 -16.04 17.82
C VAL A 89 -9.18 -16.14 16.36
N ILE A 90 -9.57 -17.23 15.67
CA ILE A 90 -9.22 -17.44 14.26
C ILE A 90 -9.87 -16.38 13.38
N THR A 91 -11.18 -16.21 13.53
CA THR A 91 -11.96 -15.33 12.65
C THR A 91 -11.73 -13.85 12.97
N PHE A 92 -11.42 -13.49 14.22
CA PHE A 92 -11.07 -12.11 14.62
C PHE A 92 -9.93 -11.57 13.78
N THR A 93 -8.85 -12.35 13.61
CA THR A 93 -7.71 -11.92 12.80
C THR A 93 -8.10 -11.70 11.35
N ALA A 94 -8.82 -12.66 10.75
CA ALA A 94 -9.27 -12.57 9.36
C ALA A 94 -10.20 -11.37 9.13
N VAL A 95 -11.20 -11.18 9.99
CA VAL A 95 -12.16 -10.07 9.92
C VAL A 95 -11.47 -8.73 10.15
N THR A 96 -10.58 -8.63 11.14
CA THR A 96 -9.83 -7.38 11.42
C THR A 96 -8.99 -6.96 10.21
N LEU A 97 -8.30 -7.92 9.57
CA LEU A 97 -7.52 -7.64 8.36
C LEU A 97 -8.41 -7.22 7.19
N LEU A 98 -9.51 -7.93 6.95
CA LEU A 98 -10.46 -7.63 5.89
C LEU A 98 -11.07 -6.23 6.04
N VAL A 99 -11.50 -5.89 7.26
CA VAL A 99 -12.08 -4.57 7.57
C VAL A 99 -11.00 -3.49 7.56
N GLY A 100 -9.76 -3.82 7.92
CA GLY A 100 -8.65 -2.87 8.03
C GLY A 100 -8.14 -2.33 6.71
N GLN A 101 -8.13 -3.14 5.65
CA GLN A 101 -7.56 -2.76 4.35
C GLN A 101 -7.99 -1.36 3.85
N PRO A 102 -9.29 -1.02 3.74
CA PRO A 102 -9.71 0.30 3.25
C PRO A 102 -9.26 1.47 4.15
N PHE A 103 -9.13 1.24 5.46
CA PHE A 103 -8.68 2.27 6.40
C PHE A 103 -7.18 2.52 6.26
N TYR A 104 -6.39 1.46 6.17
CA TYR A 104 -4.94 1.56 5.97
C TYR A 104 -4.60 2.16 4.62
N GLU A 105 -5.39 1.83 3.61
CA GLU A 105 -5.34 2.44 2.30
C GLU A 105 -5.58 3.96 2.37
N SER A 106 -6.73 4.40 2.91
CA SER A 106 -7.04 5.83 3.03
C SER A 106 -6.02 6.60 3.91
N LEU A 107 -5.49 5.96 4.96
CA LEU A 107 -4.43 6.51 5.80
C LEU A 107 -3.16 6.79 4.99
N SER A 108 -2.71 5.81 4.19
CA SER A 108 -1.55 5.99 3.31
C SER A 108 -1.77 7.12 2.30
N GLU A 109 -3.03 7.34 1.87
CA GLU A 109 -3.37 8.40 0.91
C GLU A 109 -3.14 9.77 1.49
N GLN A 110 -3.61 9.95 2.72
CA GLN A 110 -3.48 11.23 3.37
C GLN A 110 -2.01 11.54 3.64
N VAL A 111 -1.22 10.54 4.03
CA VAL A 111 0.22 10.70 4.17
C VAL A 111 0.82 11.17 2.85
N ASP A 112 0.44 10.54 1.74
CA ASP A 112 0.94 10.93 0.42
C ASP A 112 0.53 12.34 -0.01
N ARG A 113 -0.72 12.73 0.25
CA ARG A 113 -1.21 14.09 -0.03
C ARG A 113 -0.51 15.16 0.81
N THR A 114 -0.22 14.87 2.09
CA THR A 114 0.48 15.85 2.95
C THR A 114 1.89 16.18 2.50
N GLU A 115 2.49 15.29 1.71
CA GLU A 115 3.84 15.45 1.16
C GLU A 115 3.82 15.84 -0.33
N GLY A 116 2.65 16.20 -0.91
CA GLY A 116 2.55 16.76 -2.27
C GLY A 116 2.59 15.75 -3.42
N GLY A 117 2.07 14.54 -3.24
CA GLY A 117 2.01 13.54 -4.31
C GLY A 117 0.88 13.80 -5.33
N ASP A 118 1.23 13.88 -6.61
CA ASP A 118 0.32 13.64 -7.76
C ASP A 118 0.49 12.20 -8.26
N VAL A 119 -0.61 11.60 -8.71
CA VAL A 119 -0.68 10.19 -9.14
C VAL A 119 -0.55 10.09 -10.66
N PRO A 120 0.43 9.37 -11.21
CA PRO A 120 0.47 9.07 -12.64
C PRO A 120 -0.59 8.03 -13.01
N GLU A 121 -1.43 8.32 -14.00
CA GLU A 121 -2.33 7.32 -14.60
C GLU A 121 -1.54 6.42 -15.56
N SER A 122 -1.56 5.10 -15.33
CA SER A 122 -1.10 4.12 -16.32
C SER A 122 -2.29 3.34 -16.89
N GLY A 123 -2.41 3.32 -18.21
CA GLY A 123 -3.55 2.81 -18.97
C GLY A 123 -3.62 1.29 -19.12
N ARG A 124 -3.49 0.51 -18.04
CA ARG A 124 -3.63 -0.96 -18.05
C ARG A 124 -5.06 -1.43 -17.76
N SER A 125 -5.43 -2.58 -18.33
CA SER A 125 -6.74 -3.22 -18.16
C SER A 125 -6.89 -3.84 -16.76
N PHE A 126 -8.04 -3.59 -16.11
CA PHE A 126 -8.37 -4.07 -14.75
C PHE A 126 -8.17 -5.59 -14.56
N TRP A 127 -8.43 -6.39 -15.59
CA TRP A 127 -8.31 -7.86 -15.53
C TRP A 127 -6.85 -8.34 -15.54
N GLU A 128 -5.97 -7.65 -16.25
CA GLU A 128 -4.54 -7.97 -16.29
C GLU A 128 -3.90 -7.63 -14.94
N ASP A 129 -4.24 -6.47 -14.37
CA ASP A 129 -3.78 -6.05 -13.06
C ASP A 129 -4.21 -7.03 -11.95
N LEU A 130 -5.46 -7.54 -12.01
CA LEU A 130 -5.97 -8.51 -11.03
C LEU A 130 -5.22 -9.86 -11.11
N TRP A 131 -4.95 -10.36 -12.31
CA TRP A 131 -4.23 -11.62 -12.51
C TRP A 131 -2.76 -11.51 -12.08
N ILE A 132 -2.10 -10.40 -12.41
CA ILE A 132 -0.72 -10.12 -12.01
C ILE A 132 -0.64 -10.03 -10.48
N SER A 133 -1.53 -9.26 -9.85
CA SER A 133 -1.60 -9.09 -8.40
C SER A 133 -1.84 -10.41 -7.66
N ALA A 134 -2.76 -11.24 -8.16
CA ALA A 134 -3.03 -12.57 -7.57
C ALA A 134 -1.80 -13.49 -7.66
N ARG A 135 -1.16 -13.56 -8.84
CA ARG A 135 0.05 -14.37 -9.04
C ARG A 135 1.19 -13.93 -8.13
N ASP A 136 1.36 -12.63 -7.98
CA ASP A 136 2.43 -12.08 -7.17
C ASP A 136 2.18 -12.25 -5.66
N SER A 137 0.93 -12.14 -5.22
CA SER A 137 0.53 -12.49 -3.85
C SER A 137 0.84 -13.95 -3.53
N VAL A 138 0.56 -14.87 -4.46
CA VAL A 138 0.91 -16.30 -4.32
C VAL A 138 2.43 -16.50 -4.27
N ARG A 139 3.20 -15.85 -5.15
CA ARG A 139 4.67 -15.95 -5.15
C ARG A 139 5.28 -15.43 -3.85
N LEU A 140 4.72 -14.35 -3.29
CA LEU A 140 5.13 -13.83 -2.00
C LEU A 140 4.86 -14.84 -0.89
N LEU A 141 3.63 -15.37 -0.83
CA LEU A 141 3.24 -16.35 0.16
C LEU A 141 4.13 -17.60 0.11
N VAL A 142 4.37 -18.13 -1.10
CA VAL A 142 5.28 -19.27 -1.30
C VAL A 142 6.68 -18.94 -0.81
N ARG A 143 7.19 -17.74 -1.10
CA ARG A 143 8.53 -17.35 -0.66
C ARG A 143 8.63 -17.24 0.86
N VAL A 144 7.66 -16.61 1.52
CA VAL A 144 7.59 -16.54 2.99
C VAL A 144 7.52 -17.94 3.59
N MET A 145 6.69 -18.82 3.03
CA MET A 145 6.57 -20.22 3.46
C MET A 145 7.91 -20.97 3.32
N LEU A 146 8.59 -20.83 2.19
CA LEU A 146 9.90 -21.46 1.95
C LEU A 146 10.95 -20.99 2.97
N TYR A 147 11.03 -19.69 3.23
CA TYR A 147 11.93 -19.16 4.28
C TYR A 147 11.53 -19.67 5.66
N GLY A 148 10.24 -19.76 5.97
CA GLY A 148 9.73 -20.31 7.22
C GLY A 148 10.14 -21.77 7.43
N ILE A 149 9.93 -22.62 6.42
CA ILE A 149 10.33 -24.04 6.45
C ILE A 149 11.86 -24.17 6.59
N LEU A 150 12.62 -23.38 5.83
CA LEU A 150 14.08 -23.39 5.89
C LEU A 150 14.58 -23.00 7.29
N LEU A 151 14.09 -21.89 7.86
CA LEU A 151 14.47 -21.44 9.19
C LEU A 151 14.02 -22.42 10.28
N PHE A 152 12.83 -23.02 10.14
CA PHE A 152 12.36 -24.06 11.04
C PHE A 152 13.31 -25.27 11.02
N ALA A 153 13.71 -25.75 9.84
CA ALA A 153 14.67 -26.84 9.70
C ALA A 153 16.04 -26.48 10.30
N LEU A 154 16.55 -25.26 10.04
CA LEU A 154 17.79 -24.77 10.64
C LEU A 154 17.70 -24.63 12.17
N GLY A 155 16.51 -24.43 12.72
CA GLY A 155 16.24 -24.37 14.15
C GLY A 155 16.61 -25.66 14.91
N PHE A 156 16.71 -26.80 14.21
CA PHE A 156 17.12 -28.08 14.81
C PHE A 156 18.64 -28.23 14.96
N ILE A 157 19.45 -27.32 14.39
CA ILE A 157 20.90 -27.36 14.56
C ILE A 157 21.22 -26.98 16.01
N PRO A 158 21.87 -27.85 16.82
CA PRO A 158 22.20 -27.53 18.20
C PRO A 158 23.05 -26.26 18.28
N VAL A 159 22.83 -25.45 19.32
CA VAL A 159 23.49 -24.15 19.57
C VAL A 159 23.15 -23.07 18.54
N ILE A 160 23.38 -23.29 17.25
CA ILE A 160 23.14 -22.30 16.17
C ILE A 160 21.65 -22.06 15.97
N GLY A 161 20.86 -23.14 15.97
CA GLY A 161 19.41 -23.12 15.73
C GLY A 161 18.62 -22.34 16.78
N GLN A 162 19.15 -22.23 18.00
CA GLN A 162 18.50 -21.47 19.08
C GLN A 162 19.06 -20.04 19.23
N THR A 163 20.16 -19.70 18.57
CA THR A 163 20.84 -18.40 18.73
C THR A 163 20.79 -17.56 17.45
N VAL A 164 21.40 -18.04 16.37
CA VAL A 164 21.55 -17.31 15.10
C VAL A 164 20.26 -17.37 14.29
N VAL A 165 19.57 -18.51 14.27
CA VAL A 165 18.36 -18.70 13.46
C VAL A 165 17.22 -17.76 13.88
N PRO A 166 16.91 -17.54 15.18
CA PRO A 166 15.93 -16.54 15.59
C PRO A 166 16.30 -15.12 15.13
N ALA A 167 17.59 -14.74 15.22
CA ALA A 167 18.06 -13.43 14.77
C ALA A 167 17.86 -13.25 13.25
N ILE A 168 18.21 -14.27 12.45
CA ILE A 168 17.91 -14.28 11.01
C ILE A 168 16.39 -14.26 10.77
N GLY A 169 15.62 -14.98 11.58
CA GLY A 169 14.16 -14.97 11.54
C GLY A 169 13.59 -13.57 11.69
N PHE A 170 14.04 -12.79 12.68
CA PHE A 170 13.63 -11.39 12.83
C PHE A 170 14.03 -10.52 11.63
N CYS A 171 15.21 -10.73 11.05
CA CYS A 171 15.62 -10.03 9.83
C CYS A 171 14.72 -10.36 8.64
N VAL A 172 14.41 -11.65 8.43
CA VAL A 172 13.55 -12.12 7.34
C VAL A 172 12.12 -11.61 7.54
N SER A 173 11.56 -11.77 8.74
CA SER A 173 10.25 -11.21 9.10
C SER A 173 10.21 -9.71 8.92
N GLY A 174 11.24 -8.98 9.36
CA GLY A 174 11.34 -7.53 9.20
C GLY A 174 11.36 -7.10 7.73
N PHE A 175 12.13 -7.80 6.90
CA PHE A 175 12.18 -7.52 5.46
C PHE A 175 10.80 -7.72 4.80
N PHE A 176 10.15 -8.86 5.06
CA PHE A 176 8.84 -9.15 4.49
C PHE A 176 7.73 -8.24 5.03
N LEU A 177 7.77 -7.89 6.32
CA LEU A 177 6.83 -6.93 6.89
C LEU A 177 6.99 -5.54 6.27
N THR A 178 8.23 -5.10 6.05
CA THR A 178 8.48 -3.83 5.34
C THR A 178 7.88 -3.88 3.94
N GLN A 179 8.16 -4.96 3.21
CA GLN A 179 7.65 -5.17 1.85
C GLN A 179 6.11 -5.13 1.83
N GLU A 180 5.46 -5.83 2.76
CA GLU A 180 4.00 -5.85 2.89
C GLU A 180 3.43 -4.45 3.13
N LEU A 181 4.00 -3.70 4.09
CA LEU A 181 3.51 -2.35 4.41
C LEU A 181 3.79 -1.34 3.30
N THR A 182 4.97 -1.40 2.65
CA THR A 182 5.27 -0.53 1.51
C THR A 182 4.41 -0.86 0.30
N SER A 183 3.96 -2.11 0.17
CA SER A 183 3.14 -2.53 -0.96
C SER A 183 1.79 -1.81 -1.01
N VAL A 184 1.22 -1.45 0.15
CA VAL A 184 -0.03 -0.66 0.20
C VAL A 184 0.15 0.69 -0.51
N ALA A 185 1.29 1.35 -0.33
CA ALA A 185 1.59 2.62 -1.01
C ALA A 185 2.01 2.43 -2.47
N LEU A 186 2.74 1.35 -2.78
CA LEU A 186 3.27 1.08 -4.13
C LEU A 186 2.22 0.51 -5.10
N GLN A 187 1.26 -0.29 -4.60
CA GLN A 187 0.13 -0.78 -5.39
C GLN A 187 -0.70 0.38 -5.96
N ARG A 188 -0.82 1.47 -5.22
CA ARG A 188 -1.52 2.68 -5.66
C ARG A 188 -0.79 3.42 -6.78
N ARG A 189 0.53 3.30 -6.81
CA ARG A 189 1.39 3.78 -7.91
C ARG A 189 1.46 2.76 -9.05
N ARG A 190 0.66 1.68 -8.99
CA ARG A 190 0.64 0.53 -9.89
C ARG A 190 2.03 -0.07 -10.17
N VAL A 191 2.91 -0.03 -9.18
CA VAL A 191 4.21 -0.72 -9.24
C VAL A 191 3.97 -2.20 -8.96
N ASP A 192 4.37 -3.06 -9.89
CA ASP A 192 4.17 -4.51 -9.78
C ASP A 192 4.95 -5.06 -8.57
N LEU A 193 4.39 -6.03 -7.83
CA LEU A 193 5.02 -6.59 -6.62
C LEU A 193 6.43 -7.16 -6.89
N ALA A 194 6.66 -7.67 -8.10
CA ALA A 194 7.99 -8.10 -8.56
C ALA A 194 9.01 -6.95 -8.61
N GLU A 195 8.60 -5.77 -9.05
CA GLU A 195 9.41 -4.55 -9.11
C GLU A 195 9.62 -3.97 -7.72
N GLN A 196 8.58 -3.93 -6.88
CA GLN A 196 8.70 -3.55 -5.46
C GLN A 196 9.76 -4.39 -4.72
N LEU A 197 9.79 -5.69 -5.00
CA LEU A 197 10.78 -6.62 -4.47
C LEU A 197 12.20 -6.31 -4.95
N VAL A 198 12.37 -5.86 -6.19
CA VAL A 198 13.68 -5.46 -6.73
C VAL A 198 14.15 -4.18 -6.03
N LEU A 199 13.27 -3.17 -5.92
CA LEU A 199 13.53 -1.91 -5.20
C LEU A 199 13.97 -2.16 -3.75
N LEU A 200 13.19 -2.95 -2.99
CA LEU A 200 13.53 -3.27 -1.60
C LEU A 200 14.81 -4.11 -1.50
N ARG A 201 15.09 -4.99 -2.48
CA ARG A 201 16.34 -5.77 -2.49
C ARG A 201 17.55 -4.94 -2.87
N ALA A 202 17.40 -3.82 -3.57
CA ALA A 202 18.48 -2.86 -3.76
C ALA A 202 18.80 -2.14 -2.45
N ARG A 203 17.78 -1.84 -1.63
CA ARG A 203 17.91 -1.12 -0.34
C ARG A 203 17.64 -1.99 0.89
N ARG A 204 18.19 -3.21 0.94
CA ARG A 204 17.94 -4.18 2.04
C ARG A 204 18.26 -3.63 3.42
N ALA A 205 19.34 -2.85 3.53
CA ALA A 205 19.72 -2.24 4.80
C ALA A 205 18.65 -1.26 5.31
N GLN A 206 18.06 -0.46 4.42
CA GLN A 206 16.96 0.44 4.76
C GLN A 206 15.68 -0.33 5.14
N ALA A 207 15.35 -1.38 4.38
CA ALA A 207 14.21 -2.24 4.70
C ALA A 207 14.35 -2.92 6.06
N LEU A 208 15.51 -3.50 6.36
CA LEU A 208 15.79 -4.12 7.67
C LEU A 208 15.77 -3.10 8.81
N GLY A 209 16.27 -1.88 8.57
CA GLY A 209 16.28 -0.80 9.55
C GLY A 209 14.88 -0.32 9.95
N PHE A 210 13.90 -0.47 9.06
CA PHE A 210 12.49 -0.20 9.36
C PHE A 210 11.79 -1.43 9.96
N GLY A 211 11.94 -2.58 9.31
CA GLY A 211 11.16 -3.77 9.62
C GLY A 211 11.57 -4.52 10.88
N VAL A 212 12.88 -4.62 11.18
CA VAL A 212 13.34 -5.38 12.37
C VAL A 212 12.86 -4.72 13.67
N PRO A 213 13.05 -3.40 13.88
CA PRO A 213 12.51 -2.73 15.07
C PRO A 213 10.98 -2.83 15.15
N LEU A 214 10.30 -2.79 14.00
CA LEU A 214 8.85 -2.92 13.92
C LEU A 214 8.37 -4.32 14.36
N VAL A 215 8.99 -5.39 13.84
CA VAL A 215 8.68 -6.77 14.27
C VAL A 215 8.93 -6.95 15.76
N LEU A 216 10.06 -6.46 16.28
CA LEU A 216 10.36 -6.55 17.71
C LEU A 216 9.34 -5.80 18.57
N ALA A 217 8.88 -4.63 18.12
CA ALA A 217 7.85 -3.88 18.82
C ALA A 217 6.48 -4.57 18.75
N PHE A 218 6.17 -5.29 17.67
CA PHE A 218 4.95 -6.07 17.53
C PHE A 218 4.90 -7.31 18.45
N LEU A 219 6.03 -7.74 19.02
CA LEU A 219 6.04 -8.78 20.06
C LEU A 219 5.44 -8.28 21.38
N ILE A 220 5.40 -6.97 21.61
CA ILE A 220 4.83 -6.39 22.82
C ILE A 220 3.32 -6.28 22.62
N PRO A 221 2.49 -6.95 23.44
CA PRO A 221 1.04 -6.84 23.35
C PRO A 221 0.58 -5.39 23.46
N PHE A 222 -0.52 -5.05 22.79
CA PHE A 222 -1.09 -3.70 22.68
C PHE A 222 -0.24 -2.68 21.93
N VAL A 223 1.09 -2.71 22.04
CA VAL A 223 2.00 -1.81 21.30
C VAL A 223 1.76 -1.94 19.80
N ALA A 224 1.61 -3.17 19.30
CA ALA A 224 1.32 -3.41 17.88
C ALA A 224 0.11 -2.62 17.37
N VAL A 225 -0.96 -2.52 18.16
CA VAL A 225 -2.21 -1.84 17.78
C VAL A 225 -1.98 -0.34 17.57
N PHE A 226 -1.25 0.31 18.49
CA PHE A 226 -0.95 1.75 18.38
C PHE A 226 0.16 2.05 17.36
N LEU A 227 1.08 1.11 17.16
CA LEU A 227 2.21 1.27 16.28
C LEU A 227 1.81 1.07 14.80
N MET A 228 0.80 0.25 14.53
CA MET A 228 0.39 -0.11 13.17
C MET A 228 0.05 1.10 12.28
N PRO A 229 -0.79 2.07 12.69
CA PRO A 229 -1.08 3.24 11.84
C PRO A 229 0.18 4.04 11.49
N GLY A 230 1.09 4.22 12.44
CA GLY A 230 2.36 4.91 12.19
C GLY A 230 3.35 4.08 11.37
N ALA A 231 3.27 2.74 11.43
CA ALA A 231 4.03 1.86 10.56
C ALA A 231 3.56 1.98 9.11
N VAL A 232 2.24 2.01 8.87
CA VAL A 232 1.68 2.28 7.53
C VAL A 232 2.16 3.63 7.02
N ALA A 233 2.04 4.70 7.82
CA ALA A 233 2.51 6.03 7.44
C ALA A 233 4.02 6.06 7.14
N GLY A 234 4.84 5.42 7.98
CA GLY A 234 6.29 5.34 7.78
C GLY A 234 6.68 4.56 6.53
N ALA A 235 5.96 3.46 6.24
CA ALA A 235 6.15 2.69 5.02
C ALA A 235 5.75 3.48 3.77
N THR A 236 4.68 4.29 3.83
CA THR A 236 4.33 5.22 2.74
C THR A 236 5.44 6.22 2.48
N LEU A 237 5.98 6.85 3.53
CA LEU A 237 7.11 7.80 3.40
C LEU A 237 8.36 7.13 2.80
N MET A 238 8.67 5.90 3.21
CA MET A 238 9.77 5.13 2.63
C MET A 238 9.52 4.79 1.15
N ALA A 239 8.31 4.34 0.81
CA ALA A 239 7.94 3.96 -0.55
C ALA A 239 8.11 5.12 -1.55
N ARG A 240 7.81 6.35 -1.13
CA ARG A 240 8.02 7.56 -1.96
C ARG A 240 9.49 7.79 -2.31
N GLU A 241 10.39 7.66 -1.34
CA GLU A 241 11.82 7.84 -1.56
C GLU A 241 12.37 6.76 -2.50
N LEU A 242 11.91 5.51 -2.33
CA LEU A 242 12.32 4.39 -3.18
C LEU A 242 11.97 4.63 -4.66
N VAL A 243 10.79 5.20 -4.95
CA VAL A 243 10.36 5.49 -6.32
C VAL A 243 11.02 6.77 -6.86
N GLY A 244 11.20 7.80 -6.04
CA GLY A 244 11.84 9.06 -6.46
C GLY A 244 13.33 8.95 -6.75
N ALA A 245 14.02 7.98 -6.16
CA ALA A 245 15.43 7.73 -6.46
C ALA A 245 15.64 7.12 -7.86
N ASP A 246 14.77 6.19 -8.27
CA ASP A 246 14.89 5.53 -9.59
C ASP A 246 14.59 6.48 -10.76
N SER A 247 13.69 7.46 -10.59
CA SER A 247 13.45 8.49 -11.61
C SER A 247 14.58 9.53 -11.72
N SER A 248 15.47 9.61 -10.73
CA SER A 248 16.63 10.50 -10.74
C SER A 248 17.85 9.86 -11.45
N GLU A 249 17.99 8.54 -11.36
CA GLU A 249 19.13 7.80 -11.92
C GLU A 249 18.95 7.41 -13.39
N GLY A 250 17.72 7.48 -13.93
CA GLY A 250 17.42 7.21 -15.35
C GLY A 250 17.45 8.42 -16.29
N GLY A 251 17.81 9.61 -15.80
CA GLY A 251 17.71 10.88 -16.55
C GLY A 251 19.04 11.52 -16.96
N SER A 252 20.18 10.90 -16.66
CA SER A 252 21.50 11.38 -17.12
C SER A 252 21.98 10.54 -18.30
N GLU A 253 21.30 10.66 -19.44
CA GLU A 253 21.94 10.36 -20.73
C GLU A 253 22.83 11.56 -21.04
N ASP A 254 24.13 11.28 -21.20
CA ASP A 254 25.18 12.23 -21.53
C ASP A 254 24.79 13.12 -22.71
N GLU A 255 24.42 14.38 -22.44
CA GLU A 255 24.53 15.46 -23.42
C GLU A 255 26.03 15.76 -23.58
N PRO A 256 26.64 15.55 -24.77
CA PRO A 256 27.98 16.05 -25.01
C PRO A 256 27.90 17.57 -25.09
N ASP A 257 28.40 18.21 -24.04
CA ASP A 257 28.61 19.65 -23.94
C ASP A 257 29.44 20.11 -25.15
N GLY A 258 28.77 20.86 -26.04
CA GLY A 258 29.28 21.24 -27.34
C GLY A 258 29.07 22.72 -27.56
N ASP A 259 29.84 23.56 -26.87
CA ASP A 259 30.11 24.92 -27.32
C ASP A 259 31.50 25.38 -26.87
N ASP A 260 32.32 25.78 -27.85
CA ASP A 260 33.18 26.96 -27.77
C ASP A 260 33.87 27.14 -29.14
N GLY A 261 33.48 28.22 -29.82
CA GLY A 261 33.96 28.57 -31.15
C GLY A 261 35.29 29.34 -31.22
N HIS A 262 35.84 29.31 -32.44
CA HIS A 262 36.73 30.29 -33.11
C HIS A 262 38.22 30.39 -32.75
N GLY A 263 39.06 30.15 -33.79
CA GLY A 263 40.43 30.70 -33.88
C GLY A 263 41.30 29.94 -34.89
N GLY A 264 41.47 30.48 -36.11
CA GLY A 264 42.21 29.82 -37.19
C GLY A 264 43.74 29.88 -37.07
N GLN A 265 44.44 29.00 -37.81
CA GLN A 265 45.51 29.30 -38.77
C GLN A 265 46.18 28.00 -39.28
N GLN A 266 46.43 27.98 -40.60
CA GLN A 266 47.21 27.01 -41.36
C GLN A 266 48.66 26.92 -40.87
N TYR A 267 49.32 25.76 -41.00
CA TYR A 267 50.57 25.51 -41.77
C TYR A 267 51.00 24.03 -41.61
N GLY A 268 51.46 23.39 -42.71
CA GLY A 268 52.33 22.20 -42.65
C GLY A 268 52.01 21.07 -43.63
N GLN A 269 52.76 20.99 -44.73
CA GLN A 269 52.66 20.01 -45.82
C GLN A 269 53.43 18.69 -45.55
N GLY A 270 52.79 17.55 -45.84
CA GLY A 270 53.33 16.30 -46.44
C GLY A 270 54.32 15.38 -45.67
N PRO A 271 54.60 14.14 -46.15
CA PRO A 271 54.12 13.50 -47.37
C PRO A 271 53.43 12.12 -47.20
N ALA A 272 52.89 11.65 -48.32
CA ALA A 272 52.08 10.45 -48.52
C ALA A 272 52.81 9.10 -48.33
N ALA A 273 52.03 8.07 -47.98
CA ALA A 273 52.31 6.68 -48.30
C ALA A 273 51.02 6.00 -48.80
N GLN A 274 51.06 5.53 -50.04
CA GLN A 274 50.01 4.79 -50.75
C GLN A 274 50.24 3.28 -50.59
N GLY A 275 49.16 2.50 -50.52
CA GLY A 275 49.18 1.04 -50.69
C GLY A 275 47.81 0.38 -50.42
N PRO A 276 47.44 -0.71 -51.11
CA PRO A 276 46.25 -0.67 -51.98
C PRO A 276 45.26 -1.82 -51.74
N TYR A 277 43.95 -1.55 -51.64
CA TYR A 277 42.87 -2.41 -52.16
C TYR A 277 41.62 -1.56 -52.40
N GLY A 278 41.26 -1.38 -53.67
CA GLY A 278 39.99 -0.79 -54.07
C GLY A 278 38.93 -1.88 -54.29
N GLN A 279 37.66 -1.52 -54.10
CA GLN A 279 36.59 -1.94 -54.99
C GLN A 279 35.36 -1.05 -54.83
N GLN A 280 34.85 -0.62 -55.97
CA GLN A 280 33.88 0.44 -56.20
C GLN A 280 32.72 -0.18 -56.99
N TYR A 281 31.51 -0.10 -56.44
CA TYR A 281 30.21 -0.21 -57.11
C TYR A 281 29.25 0.61 -56.22
N GLY A 282 28.34 1.48 -56.66
CA GLY A 282 27.88 1.94 -57.96
C GLY A 282 26.72 2.89 -57.63
N GLN A 283 26.71 4.05 -58.28
CA GLN A 283 25.77 5.15 -58.06
C GLN A 283 24.48 4.91 -58.86
N SER A 284 23.31 5.15 -58.30
CA SER A 284 22.10 5.41 -59.10
C SER A 284 21.19 6.44 -58.41
N GLN A 285 21.13 7.61 -59.05
CA GLN A 285 20.21 8.72 -58.79
C GLN A 285 18.78 8.39 -59.25
N GLY A 286 17.79 9.06 -58.66
CA GLY A 286 16.42 9.15 -59.16
C GLY A 286 15.46 9.76 -58.14
N GLN A 287 15.36 11.10 -58.07
CA GLN A 287 14.22 11.90 -58.58
C GLN A 287 13.01 12.01 -57.61
N GLY A 288 12.81 13.20 -57.02
CA GLY A 288 11.48 13.71 -56.58
C GLY A 288 10.63 14.15 -57.79
N PRO A 289 9.36 14.60 -57.66
CA PRO A 289 8.94 15.82 -56.92
C PRO A 289 7.59 15.62 -56.15
N TYR A 290 7.17 16.37 -55.13
CA TYR A 290 6.58 17.73 -55.01
C TYR A 290 6.38 17.95 -53.48
N GLY A 291 6.44 19.10 -52.83
CA GLY A 291 6.73 20.49 -53.17
C GLY A 291 6.75 21.26 -51.84
N GLN A 292 7.77 22.08 -51.63
CA GLN A 292 7.83 23.06 -50.54
C GLN A 292 7.05 24.32 -50.93
N ALA A 293 6.42 24.98 -49.96
CA ALA A 293 6.31 26.44 -49.95
C ALA A 293 6.19 26.98 -48.52
N PRO A 294 6.67 28.22 -48.23
CA PRO A 294 7.23 28.59 -46.93
C PRO A 294 6.58 29.85 -46.31
N GLN A 295 7.15 30.28 -45.17
CA GLN A 295 7.22 31.66 -44.62
C GLN A 295 6.25 32.07 -43.50
N GLY A 296 6.84 32.70 -42.46
CA GLY A 296 6.14 33.61 -41.54
C GLY A 296 6.72 33.66 -40.13
N GLN A 297 7.82 34.39 -39.91
CA GLN A 297 8.30 34.80 -38.57
C GLN A 297 7.78 36.20 -38.19
N ALA A 298 7.34 36.33 -36.92
CA ALA A 298 7.41 37.48 -35.99
C ALA A 298 6.38 38.65 -36.17
N PRO A 299 6.20 39.59 -35.18
CA PRO A 299 6.19 39.50 -33.69
C PRO A 299 5.17 40.45 -32.95
N TYR A 300 5.10 40.35 -31.60
CA TYR A 300 4.56 41.26 -30.54
C TYR A 300 3.06 41.64 -30.47
N GLY A 301 2.51 41.66 -29.23
CA GLY A 301 1.38 42.56 -28.91
C GLY A 301 0.44 42.16 -27.75
N GLN A 302 0.77 42.62 -26.54
CA GLN A 302 -0.13 43.24 -25.55
C GLN A 302 -1.42 42.54 -25.08
N ALA A 303 -1.47 42.29 -23.77
CA ALA A 303 -2.69 42.17 -22.98
C ALA A 303 -3.50 43.48 -22.96
N PRO A 304 -4.82 43.40 -22.77
CA PRO A 304 -5.52 44.38 -21.94
C PRO A 304 -6.17 43.74 -20.72
N GLN A 305 -5.96 44.41 -19.59
CA GLN A 305 -6.70 44.26 -18.35
C GLN A 305 -8.19 44.55 -18.53
N GLY A 306 -9.01 43.87 -17.71
CA GLY A 306 -10.22 44.46 -17.14
C GLY A 306 -11.53 44.00 -17.78
N GLN A 307 -12.29 43.17 -17.06
CA GLN A 307 -13.58 43.55 -16.48
C GLN A 307 -14.25 42.36 -15.79
N ALA A 308 -14.46 42.49 -14.49
CA ALA A 308 -15.51 41.84 -13.73
C ALA A 308 -16.12 42.93 -12.81
N PRO A 309 -17.32 42.75 -12.23
CA PRO A 309 -18.48 41.97 -12.67
C PRO A 309 -19.74 42.87 -12.73
N SER A 310 -20.82 42.41 -13.35
CA SER A 310 -22.14 43.03 -13.15
C SER A 310 -23.21 42.01 -12.76
N PRO A 311 -24.22 42.45 -11.98
CA PRO A 311 -25.02 41.60 -11.11
C PRO A 311 -26.44 41.35 -11.67
N TYR A 312 -27.17 40.45 -11.01
CA TYR A 312 -28.60 40.14 -11.19
C TYR A 312 -28.99 39.29 -12.41
N ALA A 313 -29.28 38.00 -12.15
CA ALA A 313 -30.42 37.31 -12.75
C ALA A 313 -30.86 36.16 -11.83
N GLN A 314 -31.86 36.46 -10.99
CA GLN A 314 -32.73 35.46 -10.37
C GLN A 314 -33.66 34.88 -11.45
N GLY A 315 -33.94 33.58 -11.37
CA GLY A 315 -35.25 33.02 -11.70
C GLY A 315 -35.37 32.27 -13.02
N SER A 316 -35.42 30.94 -12.94
CA SER A 316 -36.54 30.14 -13.47
C SER A 316 -36.31 28.66 -13.13
N ASN A 317 -37.05 28.19 -12.13
CA ASN A 317 -37.22 26.77 -11.80
C ASN A 317 -38.59 26.35 -12.35
N PRO A 318 -38.71 25.48 -13.36
CA PRO A 318 -39.98 25.18 -13.99
C PRO A 318 -40.55 23.84 -13.52
N TYR A 319 -40.79 23.67 -12.22
CA TYR A 319 -41.68 22.60 -11.70
C TYR A 319 -42.44 23.11 -10.48
N GLY A 320 -43.60 23.71 -10.74
CA GLY A 320 -44.62 23.95 -9.74
C GLY A 320 -45.58 22.76 -9.63
N GLN A 321 -45.89 22.36 -8.39
CA GLN A 321 -47.17 21.81 -7.93
C GLN A 321 -47.06 21.74 -6.39
N SER A 322 -47.48 22.81 -5.71
CA SER A 322 -48.81 23.03 -5.11
C SER A 322 -49.03 22.21 -3.82
N TYR A 323 -48.86 22.89 -2.70
CA TYR A 323 -49.19 22.45 -1.36
C TYR A 323 -50.71 22.50 -1.14
N GLY A 324 -51.31 21.35 -0.80
CA GLY A 324 -52.66 21.29 -0.25
C GLY A 324 -52.62 21.46 1.28
N GLN A 325 -53.24 22.54 1.76
CA GLN A 325 -53.43 22.88 3.17
C GLN A 325 -54.35 21.88 3.90
N ALA A 326 -54.03 21.61 5.16
CA ALA A 326 -54.95 21.10 6.18
C ALA A 326 -55.99 22.19 6.57
N PRO A 327 -57.17 21.80 7.06
CA PRO A 327 -57.49 21.99 8.50
C PRO A 327 -58.43 20.85 9.02
N ASN A 328 -58.75 20.58 10.29
CA ASN A 328 -58.60 21.17 11.62
C ASN A 328 -58.85 19.99 12.61
N PRO A 329 -58.29 19.95 13.84
CA PRO A 329 -58.65 18.97 14.85
C PRO A 329 -59.91 19.43 15.60
N TYR A 330 -60.76 18.48 16.01
CA TYR A 330 -61.91 18.53 16.95
C TYR A 330 -63.17 17.90 16.33
N GLY A 331 -63.49 16.68 16.76
CA GLY A 331 -64.75 16.00 16.49
C GLY A 331 -64.91 14.82 17.46
N GLN A 332 -65.80 14.99 18.44
CA GLN A 332 -66.25 13.96 19.37
C GLN A 332 -67.11 12.91 18.65
N GLY A 333 -67.11 11.68 19.17
CA GLY A 333 -67.98 10.57 18.79
C GLY A 333 -67.50 9.28 19.43
#